data_AF-A0A4R6WQY5-F1
#
_entry.id   AF-A0A4R6WQY5-F1
#
_cell.length_a   1.000
_cell.length_b   1.000
_cell.length_c   1.000
_cell.angle_alpha   90.00
_cell.angle_beta   90.00
_cell.angle_gamma   90.00
#
_symmetry.space_group_name_H-M   'P 1'
#
loop_
_entity.id
_entity.type
_entity.pdbx_description
1 polymer ?
#
loop_
_entity_poly.entity_id
_entity_poly.type
_entity_poly.pdbx_seq_one_letter_code
_entity_poly.pdbx_strand_id
1 'polypeptide(L)'
;MINSNNMIFFFGTRSTQVAAHQAKTNCAYCQQEAVWLFVYQHYFHIFWIPVFPLWKSTVSSCGHCKQTLTKKAFLPELQEDYIKVKQQAKTPWWTFSLLIAAVLLVVGSMILAKLA
;
A
#
# COMPACT_ATOMS: atom_id res chain seq x y z
N MET A 1 -3.92 5.55 -11.76
CA MET A 1 -5.14 6.38 -11.75
C MET A 1 -6.29 5.50 -11.27
N ILE A 2 -6.61 5.55 -9.97
CA ILE A 2 -7.87 4.99 -9.48
C ILE A 2 -8.81 6.17 -9.40
N ASN A 3 -9.79 6.17 -10.29
CA ASN A 3 -10.76 7.24 -10.48
C ASN A 3 -11.53 7.45 -9.17
N SER A 4 -11.37 8.63 -8.57
CA SER A 4 -12.11 9.06 -7.39
C SER A 4 -13.49 9.54 -7.83
N ASN A 5 -14.36 8.60 -8.22
CA ASN A 5 -15.79 8.88 -8.31
C ASN A 5 -16.38 8.78 -6.90
N ASN A 6 -17.02 9.87 -6.51
CA ASN A 6 -17.53 10.19 -5.17
C ASN A 6 -18.74 9.32 -4.78
N MET A 7 -18.57 8.00 -4.69
CA MET A 7 -19.52 7.11 -4.01
C MET A 7 -19.03 6.87 -2.58
N ILE A 8 -19.78 7.36 -1.61
CA ILE A 8 -19.53 7.10 -0.19
C ILE A 8 -19.97 5.66 0.10
N PHE A 9 -19.12 4.71 -0.26
CA PHE A 9 -19.25 3.36 0.27
C PHE A 9 -18.70 3.37 1.69
N PHE A 10 -19.55 3.02 2.66
CA PHE A 10 -19.10 2.86 4.04
C PHE A 10 -18.01 1.79 4.15
N PHE A 11 -18.04 0.75 3.32
CA PHE A 11 -16.99 -0.27 3.28
C PHE A 11 -16.36 -0.36 1.89
N GLY A 12 -15.09 -0.78 1.82
CA GLY A 12 -14.40 -0.91 0.55
C GLY A 12 -12.90 -1.14 0.69
N THR A 13 -12.20 -1.09 -0.43
CA THR A 13 -10.75 -1.18 -0.48
C THR A 13 -10.14 0.19 -0.74
N ARG A 14 -9.09 0.52 0.02
CA ARG A 14 -8.28 1.72 -0.19
C ARG A 14 -6.82 1.34 -0.30
N SER A 15 -6.05 2.19 -0.97
CA SER A 15 -4.62 2.05 -1.09
C SER A 15 -3.91 3.25 -0.48
N THR A 16 -2.83 3.00 0.25
CA THR A 16 -1.91 4.03 0.74
C THR A 16 -0.52 3.76 0.19
N GLN A 17 0.22 4.81 -0.19
CA GLN A 17 1.63 4.67 -0.50
C GLN A 17 2.41 4.35 0.78
N VAL A 18 3.27 3.34 0.73
CA VAL A 18 4.07 2.88 1.88
C VAL A 18 5.57 2.95 1.65
N ALA A 19 6.00 2.99 0.39
CA ALA A 19 7.41 3.21 0.05
C ALA A 19 7.50 3.84 -1.35
N ALA A 20 8.54 4.64 -1.53
CA ALA A 20 8.97 5.13 -2.83
C ALA A 20 10.49 4.96 -2.94
N HIS A 21 10.96 4.58 -4.12
CA HIS A 21 12.39 4.39 -4.39
C HIS A 21 12.71 4.84 -5.80
N GLN A 22 13.79 5.59 -5.98
CA GLN A 22 14.28 5.93 -7.31
C GLN A 22 15.13 4.76 -7.82
N ALA A 23 14.75 4.18 -8.95
CA ALA A 23 15.48 3.08 -9.54
C ALA A 23 16.71 3.60 -10.30
N LYS A 24 17.82 2.87 -10.24
CA LYS A 24 19.08 3.23 -10.93
C LYS A 24 19.12 2.64 -12.34
N THR A 25 18.09 2.90 -13.12
CA THR A 25 17.91 2.34 -14.47
C THR A 25 17.26 3.38 -15.38
N ASN A 26 17.59 3.29 -16.66
CA ASN A 26 17.03 4.14 -17.69
C ASN A 26 15.60 3.70 -18.03
N CYS A 27 14.72 4.67 -18.24
CA CYS A 27 13.39 4.38 -18.75
C CYS A 27 13.49 3.74 -20.16
N ALA A 28 12.93 2.56 -20.37
CA ALA A 28 12.98 1.90 -21.68
C ALA A 28 12.29 2.67 -22.81
N TYR A 29 11.41 3.62 -22.50
CA TYR A 29 10.72 4.44 -23.50
C TYR A 29 11.48 5.73 -23.85
N CYS A 30 12.06 6.43 -22.87
CA CYS A 30 12.69 7.75 -23.09
C CYS A 30 14.18 7.83 -22.72
N GLN A 31 14.77 6.73 -22.27
CA GLN A 31 16.19 6.58 -21.91
C GLN A 31 16.71 7.58 -20.86
N GLN A 32 15.82 8.11 -20.01
CA GLN A 32 16.22 8.97 -18.90
C GLN A 32 16.21 8.24 -17.55
N GLU A 33 17.14 8.62 -16.67
CA GLU A 33 17.28 8.16 -15.28
C GLU A 33 16.24 8.78 -14.33
N ALA A 34 14.97 8.80 -14.74
CA ALA A 34 13.88 9.41 -13.99
C ALA A 34 12.85 8.36 -13.51
N VAL A 35 13.25 7.10 -13.33
CA VAL A 35 12.33 6.01 -12.98
C VAL A 35 12.13 5.92 -11.47
N TRP A 36 10.87 6.00 -11.03
CA TRP A 36 10.47 5.86 -9.64
C TRP A 36 9.63 4.61 -9.45
N LEU A 37 9.88 3.86 -8.38
CA LEU A 37 9.10 2.73 -7.91
C LEU A 37 8.25 3.16 -6.73
N PHE A 38 6.94 2.95 -6.82
CA PHE A 38 5.98 3.24 -5.76
C PHE A 38 5.33 1.94 -5.30
N VAL A 39 5.36 1.70 -3.99
CA VAL A 39 4.68 0.57 -3.35
C VAL A 39 3.46 1.08 -2.62
N TYR A 40 2.32 0.47 -2.92
CA TYR A 40 1.03 0.75 -2.31
C TYR A 40 0.58 -0.45 -1.47
N GLN A 41 0.16 -0.18 -0.25
CA GLN A 41 -0.54 -1.13 0.61
C GLN A 41 -2.05 -0.96 0.41
N HIS A 42 -2.72 -2.03 -0.01
CA HIS A 42 -4.18 -2.09 -0.05
C HIS A 42 -4.70 -2.59 1.30
N TYR A 43 -5.77 -2.00 1.79
CA TYR A 43 -6.44 -2.40 3.03
C TYR A 43 -7.94 -2.29 2.86
N PHE A 44 -8.65 -3.15 3.59
CA PHE A 44 -10.10 -3.08 3.69
C PHE A 44 -10.48 -2.07 4.78
N HIS A 45 -11.48 -1.24 4.53
CA HIS A 45 -12.01 -0.30 5.50
C HIS A 45 -13.52 -0.46 5.65
N ILE A 46 -14.03 -0.11 6.83
CA ILE A 46 -15.45 0.05 7.14
C ILE A 46 -15.60 1.40 7.86
N PHE A 47 -16.57 2.22 7.45
CA PHE A 47 -16.74 3.63 7.84
C PHE A 47 -15.43 4.44 7.81
N TRP A 48 -14.63 4.29 6.76
CA TRP A 48 -13.28 4.88 6.64
C TRP A 48 -12.24 4.38 7.65
N ILE A 49 -12.60 3.48 8.56
CA ILE A 49 -11.70 2.86 9.54
C ILE A 49 -11.07 1.60 8.92
N PRO A 50 -9.73 1.53 8.82
CA PRO A 50 -9.02 0.36 8.33
C PRO A 50 -9.20 -0.84 9.24
N VAL A 51 -9.64 -1.96 8.66
CA VAL A 51 -9.89 -3.20 9.39
C VAL A 51 -8.68 -4.13 9.33
N PHE A 52 -8.23 -4.44 8.10
CA PHE A 52 -7.08 -5.30 7.87
C PHE A 52 -6.38 -4.96 6.55
N PRO A 53 -5.04 -5.15 6.47
CA PRO A 53 -4.32 -5.06 5.22
C PRO A 53 -4.65 -6.25 4.31
N LEU A 54 -4.69 -6.02 3.00
CA LEU A 54 -5.03 -7.01 1.99
C LEU A 54 -3.79 -7.49 1.21
N TRP A 55 -3.35 -6.70 0.22
CA TRP A 55 -2.18 -7.02 -0.60
C TRP A 55 -1.35 -5.77 -0.87
N LYS A 56 -0.14 -5.95 -1.42
CA LYS A 56 0.72 -4.87 -1.87
C LYS A 56 0.76 -4.84 -3.40
N SER A 57 0.73 -3.65 -3.98
CA SER A 57 0.97 -3.45 -5.40
C SER A 57 2.15 -2.52 -5.60
N THR A 58 3.02 -2.86 -6.55
CA THR A 58 4.13 -1.99 -6.95
C THR A 58 3.92 -1.53 -8.39
N VAL A 59 4.14 -0.24 -8.61
CA VAL A 59 4.12 0.39 -9.93
C VAL A 59 5.41 1.17 -10.10
N SER A 60 5.94 1.21 -11.32
CA SER A 60 6.98 2.15 -11.68
C SER A 60 6.37 3.32 -12.45
N SER A 61 6.91 4.52 -12.29
CA SER A 61 6.53 5.71 -13.05
C SER A 61 7.78 6.49 -13.42
N CYS A 62 7.91 6.86 -14.69
CA CYS A 62 8.94 7.78 -15.13
C CYS A 62 8.54 9.23 -14.82
N GLY A 63 9.40 10.01 -14.20
CA GLY A 63 9.19 11.44 -13.93
C GLY A 63 9.23 12.31 -15.19
N HIS A 64 9.84 11.82 -16.28
CA HIS A 64 9.96 12.56 -17.54
C HIS A 64 8.80 12.26 -18.50
N CYS A 65 8.69 11.02 -19.01
CA CYS A 65 7.66 10.65 -19.97
C CYS A 65 6.33 10.21 -19.35
N LYS A 66 6.25 10.12 -18.01
CA LYS A 66 5.07 9.66 -17.25
C LYS A 66 4.62 8.23 -17.56
N GLN A 67 5.46 7.45 -18.23
CA GLN A 67 5.19 6.03 -18.46
C GLN A 67 5.06 5.32 -17.12
N THR A 68 3.94 4.63 -16.92
CA THR A 68 3.67 3.85 -15.72
C THR A 68 3.64 2.36 -16.07
N LEU A 69 4.46 1.54 -15.40
CA LEU A 69 4.44 0.08 -15.55
C LEU A 69 3.93 -0.58 -14.27
N THR A 70 3.22 -1.69 -14.44
CA THR A 70 2.85 -2.56 -13.31
C THR A 70 3.87 -3.69 -13.21
N LYS A 71 3.93 -4.36 -12.06
CA LYS A 71 4.84 -5.49 -11.81
C LYS A 71 4.95 -6.50 -12.96
N LYS A 72 3.85 -6.80 -13.66
CA LYS A 72 3.82 -7.78 -14.76
C LYS A 72 4.60 -7.31 -16.00
N ALA A 73 4.80 -6.00 -16.15
CA ALA A 73 5.50 -5.36 -17.25
C ALA A 73 6.87 -4.80 -16.82
N PHE A 74 7.41 -5.24 -15.68
CA PHE A 74 8.73 -4.81 -15.23
C PHE A 74 9.82 -5.47 -16.05
N LEU A 75 10.81 -4.67 -16.44
CA LEU A 75 12.01 -5.14 -17.10
C LEU A 75 12.92 -5.83 -16.07
N PRO A 76 13.79 -6.75 -16.49
CA PRO A 76 14.73 -7.45 -15.60
C PRO A 76 15.59 -6.49 -14.76
N GLU A 77 15.99 -5.35 -15.35
CA GLU A 77 16.79 -4.31 -14.70
C GLU A 77 16.07 -3.65 -13.51
N LEU A 78 14.74 -3.58 -13.53
CA LEU A 78 13.95 -3.04 -12.41
C LEU A 78 13.77 -4.08 -11.28
N GLN A 79 14.10 -5.34 -11.50
CA GLN A 79 13.77 -6.43 -10.58
C GLN A 79 14.55 -6.33 -9.27
N GLU A 80 15.82 -5.92 -9.32
CA GLU A 80 16.64 -5.73 -8.12
C GLU A 80 16.10 -4.60 -7.23
N ASP A 81 15.83 -3.44 -7.83
CA ASP A 81 15.31 -2.29 -7.10
C ASP A 81 13.88 -2.53 -6.61
N TYR A 82 13.10 -3.34 -7.33
CA TYR A 82 11.82 -3.87 -6.87
C TYR A 82 11.95 -4.72 -5.59
N ILE A 83 12.95 -5.60 -5.51
CA ILE A 83 13.17 -6.43 -4.31
C ILE A 83 13.54 -5.53 -3.12
N LYS A 84 14.44 -4.57 -3.32
CA LYS A 84 14.88 -3.62 -2.28
C LYS A 84 13.70 -2.80 -1.74
N VAL A 85 12.90 -2.19 -2.62
CA VAL A 85 11.76 -1.36 -2.19
C VAL A 85 10.67 -2.21 -1.53
N LYS A 86 10.47 -3.45 -1.96
CA LYS A 86 9.50 -4.38 -1.34
C LYS A 86 9.90 -4.75 0.09
N GLN A 87 11.19 -4.93 0.36
CA GLN A 87 11.70 -5.20 1.71
C GLN A 87 11.53 -3.99 2.65
N GLN A 88 11.71 -2.78 2.12
CA GLN A 88 11.51 -1.53 2.88
C GLN A 88 10.04 -1.20 3.12
N ALA A 89 9.15 -1.62 2.22
CA ALA A 89 7.71 -1.40 2.30
C ALA A 89 7.09 -2.18 3.47
N LYS A 90 7.11 -1.63 4.68
CA LYS A 90 6.44 -2.18 5.85
C LYS A 90 4.93 -1.92 5.79
N THR A 91 4.14 -2.89 6.25
CA THR A 91 2.70 -2.71 6.47
C THR A 91 2.49 -1.74 7.62
N PRO A 92 1.80 -0.60 7.41
CA PRO A 92 1.55 0.35 8.50
C PRO A 92 0.66 -0.27 9.58
N TRP A 93 1.02 -0.09 10.85
CA TRP A 93 0.28 -0.69 11.97
C TRP A 93 -1.18 -0.21 12.07
N TRP A 94 -1.46 1.02 11.63
CA TRP A 94 -2.80 1.60 11.62
C TRP A 94 -3.79 0.86 10.71
N THR A 95 -3.33 0.03 9.76
CA THR A 95 -4.23 -0.78 8.94
C THR A 95 -4.97 -1.87 9.73
N PHE A 96 -4.56 -2.13 10.98
CA PHE A 96 -5.19 -3.08 11.91
C PHE A 96 -6.06 -2.39 12.98
N SER A 97 -6.38 -1.11 12.82
CA SER A 97 -7.01 -0.30 13.87
C SER A 97 -8.29 -0.91 14.45
N LEU A 98 -9.21 -1.40 13.61
CA LEU A 98 -10.47 -1.98 14.09
C LEU A 98 -10.26 -3.32 14.81
N LEU A 99 -9.31 -4.15 14.33
CA LEU A 99 -8.99 -5.41 14.98
C LEU A 99 -8.40 -5.19 16.37
N ILE A 100 -7.49 -4.21 16.52
CA ILE A 100 -6.92 -3.85 17.81
C ILE A 100 -8.02 -3.36 18.76
N ALA A 101 -8.91 -2.48 18.28
CA ALA A 101 -10.02 -1.98 19.08
C ALA A 101 -10.96 -3.12 19.53
N ALA A 102 -11.31 -4.05 18.64
CA ALA A 102 -12.17 -5.19 18.96
C ALA A 102 -11.55 -6.10 20.04
N VAL A 103 -10.24 -6.38 19.95
CA VAL A 103 -9.53 -7.18 20.96
C VAL A 103 -9.52 -6.47 22.32
N LEU A 104 -9.26 -5.17 22.35
CA LEU A 104 -9.27 -4.40 23.59
C LEU A 104 -10.66 -4.38 24.27
N LEU A 105 -11.73 -4.28 23.49
CA LEU A 105 -13.10 -4.32 24.02
C LEU A 105 -13.45 -5.69 24.62
N VAL A 106 -13.09 -6.78 23.95
CA VAL A 106 -13.35 -8.15 24.45
C VAL A 106 -12.52 -8.45 25.70
N VAL A 107 -11.24 -8.11 25.70
CA VAL A 107 -10.38 -8.33 26.87
C VAL A 107 -10.83 -7.44 28.04
N GLY A 108 -11.16 -6.17 27.77
CA GLY A 108 -11.68 -5.25 28.77
C GLY A 108 -12.98 -5.72 29.39
N SER A 109 -13.93 -6.22 28.60
CA SER A 109 -15.21 -6.74 29.11
C SER A 109 -15.01 -7.99 29.98
N MET A 110 -14.11 -8.89 29.60
CA MET A 110 -13.78 -10.07 30.41
C MET A 110 -13.13 -9.70 31.75
N ILE A 111 -12.28 -8.67 31.79
CA ILE A 111 -11.65 -8.20 33.03
C ILE A 111 -12.70 -7.53 33.93
N LEU A 112 -13.55 -6.67 33.37
CA LEU A 112 -14.65 -6.03 34.10
C LEU A 112 -15.60 -7.07 34.70
N ALA A 113 -15.97 -8.10 33.93
CA ALA A 113 -16.85 -9.18 34.40
C ALA A 113 -16.24 -10.05 35.51
N LYS A 114 -14.91 -10.03 35.68
CA LYS A 114 -14.22 -10.72 36.79
C LYS A 114 -14.05 -9.84 38.03
N LEU A 115 -14.17 -8.52 37.87
CA LEU A 115 -13.99 -7.53 38.94
C LEU A 115 -15.33 -7.11 39.58
N ALA A 116 -16.44 -7.23 38.84
CA ALA A 116 -17.80 -7.07 39.33
C ALA A 116 -18.31 -8.35 39.99
#